data_AF-A0A5E3WVY2-F1
#
_entry.id   AF-A0A5E3WVY2-F1
#
_cell.length_a   1.000
_cell.length_b   1.000
_cell.length_c   1.000
_cell.angle_alpha   90.00
_cell.angle_beta   90.00
_cell.angle_gamma   90.00
#
_symmetry.space_group_name_H-M   'P 1'
#
loop_
_entity.id
_entity.type
_entity.pdbx_description
1 polymer ?
#
loop_
_entity_poly.entity_id
_entity_poly.type
_entity_poly.pdbx_seq_one_letter_code
_entity_poly.pdbx_strand_id
1 'polypeptide(L)'
;MSHFAIICQQRNAELPISRLPPEILCSVFHILQELEPIFPSDLSFYPTILTGGLSGCLAWMKILHVMHSWRTTALGDATLWTAVSSSLSREAFEETMRRRRDSDAPLHVDLSTSLEGARWGNVTPRDYIVHRTGLESITSLQVIGRSLPLLQPRVQMAKLQSLSVHLTSDGPATLPRELPLIEAPALRRLYIHNVIPCEHSGTSTRPLDVAPLNNLTHLTLSMHPDKLD
;
A
#
# COMPACT_ATOMS: atom_id res chain seq x y z
N MET A 1 -12.74 32.69 11.43
CA MET A 1 -13.61 31.54 11.05
C MET A 1 -14.89 32.09 10.45
N SER A 2 -15.39 31.50 9.36
CA SER A 2 -16.66 31.93 8.74
C SER A 2 -17.86 31.57 9.63
N HIS A 3 -18.84 32.46 9.75
CA HIS A 3 -20.10 32.22 10.46
C HIS A 3 -20.80 30.92 10.00
N PHE A 4 -20.63 30.57 8.72
CA PHE A 4 -21.15 29.32 8.15
C PHE A 4 -20.55 28.07 8.80
N ALA A 5 -19.25 28.07 9.10
CA ALA A 5 -18.57 26.93 9.70
C ALA A 5 -19.10 26.64 11.12
N ILE A 6 -19.44 27.68 11.87
CA ILE A 6 -20.01 27.55 13.23
C ILE A 6 -21.40 26.91 13.18
N ILE A 7 -22.26 27.34 12.24
CA ILE A 7 -23.60 26.76 12.06
C ILE A 7 -23.49 25.28 11.67
N CYS A 8 -22.60 24.93 10.74
CA CYS A 8 -22.35 23.53 10.37
C CYS A 8 -21.87 22.69 11.56
N GLN A 9 -20.96 23.25 12.37
CA GLN A 9 -20.45 22.56 13.56
C GLN A 9 -21.57 22.28 14.59
N GLN A 10 -22.45 23.26 14.84
CA GLN A 10 -23.58 23.09 15.76
C GLN A 10 -24.57 22.03 15.25
N ARG A 11 -24.97 22.11 13.98
CA ARG A 11 -25.87 21.11 13.37
C ARG A 11 -25.27 19.70 13.42
N ASN A 12 -23.98 19.59 13.15
CA ASN A 12 -23.28 18.31 13.24
C ASN A 12 -23.28 17.77 14.67
N ALA A 13 -23.10 18.61 15.69
CA ALA A 13 -23.11 18.18 17.09
C ALA A 13 -24.48 17.63 17.55
N GLU A 14 -25.58 18.05 16.91
CA GLU A 14 -26.93 17.60 17.26
C GLU A 14 -27.33 16.26 16.64
N LEU A 15 -26.61 15.78 15.62
CA LEU A 15 -26.89 14.50 14.97
C LEU A 15 -26.72 13.35 15.97
N PRO A 16 -27.60 12.32 15.95
CA PRO A 16 -27.50 11.17 16.86
C PRO A 16 -26.13 10.48 16.84
N ILE A 17 -25.51 10.41 15.65
CA ILE A 17 -24.20 9.78 15.46
C ILE A 17 -23.06 10.52 16.16
N SER A 18 -23.22 11.82 16.41
CA SER A 18 -22.23 12.66 17.08
C SER A 18 -22.21 12.47 18.60
N ARG A 19 -23.21 11.76 19.13
CA ARG A 19 -23.33 11.41 20.55
C ARG A 19 -22.77 10.01 20.85
N LEU A 20 -22.31 9.29 19.83
CA LEU A 20 -21.68 7.99 20.03
C LEU A 20 -20.35 8.16 20.76
N PRO A 21 -20.01 7.27 21.71
CA PRO A 21 -18.69 7.24 22.30
C PRO A 21 -17.59 7.04 21.24
N PRO A 22 -16.38 7.59 21.46
CA PRO A 22 -15.26 7.41 20.54
C PRO A 22 -14.96 5.96 20.20
N GLU A 23 -15.14 5.03 21.13
CA GLU A 23 -14.88 3.59 20.95
C GLU A 23 -15.81 2.96 19.92
N ILE A 24 -17.08 3.39 19.92
CA ILE A 24 -18.08 2.93 18.95
C ILE A 24 -17.76 3.52 17.56
N LEU A 25 -17.36 4.79 17.50
CA LEU A 25 -16.93 5.42 16.26
C LEU A 25 -15.68 4.74 15.68
N CYS A 26 -14.66 4.46 16.50
CA CYS A 26 -13.48 3.70 16.08
C CYS A 26 -13.86 2.33 15.52
N SER A 27 -14.77 1.62 16.18
CA SER A 27 -15.26 0.32 15.69
C SER A 27 -15.89 0.44 14.29
N VAL A 28 -16.70 1.47 14.06
CA VAL A 28 -17.26 1.77 12.73
C VAL A 28 -16.18 2.13 11.72
N PHE A 29 -15.16 2.89 12.13
CA PHE A 29 -14.06 3.29 11.26
C PHE A 29 -13.20 2.10 10.83
N HIS A 30 -12.98 1.12 11.71
CA HIS A 30 -12.31 -0.13 11.34
C HIS A 30 -13.09 -0.94 10.32
N ILE A 31 -14.40 -1.08 10.50
CA ILE A 31 -15.26 -1.75 9.51
C ILE A 31 -15.16 -1.01 8.17
N LEU A 32 -15.18 0.32 8.17
CA LEU A 32 -15.00 1.11 6.95
C LEU A 32 -13.61 0.94 6.34
N GLN A 33 -12.55 0.85 7.13
CA GLN A 33 -11.19 0.60 6.66
C GLN A 33 -11.07 -0.77 5.96
N GLU A 34 -11.77 -1.79 6.46
CA GLU A 34 -11.82 -3.11 5.84
C GLU A 34 -12.63 -3.11 4.54
N LEU A 35 -13.76 -2.39 4.50
CA LEU A 35 -14.62 -2.29 3.31
C LEU A 35 -14.01 -1.38 2.23
N GLU A 36 -13.32 -0.31 2.65
CA GLU A 36 -12.72 0.70 1.79
C GLU A 36 -11.24 0.92 2.17
N PRO A 37 -10.36 -0.04 1.87
CA PRO A 37 -8.93 0.10 2.09
C PRO A 37 -8.34 1.18 1.19
N ILE A 38 -7.23 1.78 1.63
CA ILE A 38 -6.50 2.83 0.89
C ILE A 38 -6.06 2.32 -0.50
N PHE A 39 -5.79 1.02 -0.62
CA PHE A 39 -5.46 0.36 -1.87
C PHE A 39 -6.45 -0.78 -2.13
N PRO A 40 -6.95 -0.94 -3.37
CA PRO A 40 -7.90 -2.01 -3.69
C PRO A 40 -7.23 -3.38 -3.55
N SER A 41 -7.90 -4.26 -2.80
CA SER A 41 -7.53 -5.68 -2.71
C SER A 41 -7.89 -6.44 -3.99
N ASP A 42 -8.87 -5.94 -4.75
CA ASP A 42 -9.26 -6.53 -6.02
C ASP A 42 -8.30 -6.12 -7.15
N LEU A 43 -7.71 -7.15 -7.75
CA LEU A 43 -6.77 -7.07 -8.84
C LEU A 43 -7.34 -6.38 -10.09
N SER A 44 -8.66 -6.44 -10.25
CA SER A 44 -9.37 -5.86 -11.40
C SER A 44 -9.18 -4.34 -11.53
N PHE A 45 -8.85 -3.66 -10.43
CA PHE A 45 -8.63 -2.22 -10.41
C PHE A 45 -7.20 -1.81 -10.82
N TYR A 46 -6.24 -2.73 -10.89
CA TYR A 46 -4.85 -2.36 -11.17
C TYR A 46 -4.59 -1.75 -12.54
N PRO A 47 -5.22 -2.21 -13.64
CA PRO A 47 -5.11 -1.50 -14.92
C PRO A 47 -5.53 -0.03 -14.79
N THR A 48 -6.60 0.25 -14.05
CA THR A 48 -7.08 1.60 -13.78
C THR A 48 -6.12 2.41 -12.91
N ILE A 49 -5.45 1.78 -11.93
CA ILE A 49 -4.40 2.43 -11.12
C ILE A 49 -3.19 2.79 -12.00
N LEU A 50 -2.75 1.85 -12.84
CA LEU A 50 -1.57 2.00 -13.69
C LEU A 50 -1.74 3.06 -14.77
N THR A 51 -2.96 3.22 -15.26
CA THR A 51 -3.34 4.24 -16.25
C THR A 51 -3.66 5.61 -15.63
N GLY A 52 -3.54 5.76 -14.30
CA GLY A 52 -3.90 7.00 -13.60
C GLY A 52 -5.41 7.28 -13.56
N GLY A 53 -6.24 6.34 -14.03
CA GLY A 53 -7.70 6.49 -14.06
C GLY A 53 -8.35 6.53 -12.67
N LEU A 54 -7.68 6.00 -11.66
CA LEU A 54 -8.08 6.13 -10.26
C LEU A 54 -7.54 7.44 -9.68
N SER A 55 -8.28 8.53 -9.91
CA SER A 55 -8.07 9.78 -9.17
C SER A 55 -8.20 9.47 -7.68
N GLY A 56 -7.10 9.71 -6.93
CA GLY A 56 -6.89 9.32 -5.53
C GLY A 56 -8.17 9.21 -4.70
N CYS A 57 -8.65 7.98 -4.52
CA CYS A 57 -9.72 7.70 -3.58
C CYS A 57 -9.18 7.91 -2.16
N LEU A 58 -9.80 8.78 -1.38
CA LEU A 58 -9.47 8.91 0.05
C LEU A 58 -9.83 7.64 0.84
N ALA A 59 -10.59 6.71 0.25
CA ALA A 59 -11.02 5.48 0.86
C ALA A 59 -11.67 5.74 2.23
N TRP A 60 -11.38 4.94 3.25
CA TRP A 60 -11.84 5.19 4.62
C TRP A 60 -11.47 6.58 5.17
N MET A 61 -10.39 7.22 4.69
CA MET A 61 -9.95 8.53 5.20
C MET A 61 -10.95 9.67 4.90
N LYS A 62 -11.98 9.42 4.07
CA LYS A 62 -13.12 10.34 3.91
C LYS A 62 -13.80 10.70 5.25
N ILE A 63 -13.73 9.83 6.26
CA ILE A 63 -14.25 10.10 7.61
C ILE A 63 -13.61 11.33 8.26
N LEU A 64 -12.37 11.64 7.89
CA LEU A 64 -11.62 12.79 8.42
C LEU A 64 -12.25 14.13 8.00
N HIS A 65 -13.11 14.11 6.98
CA HIS A 65 -13.76 15.27 6.40
C HIS A 65 -15.22 15.44 6.81
N VAL A 66 -15.79 14.49 7.58
CA VAL A 66 -17.21 14.53 7.96
C VAL A 66 -17.48 15.61 9.00
N MET A 67 -16.83 15.50 10.16
CA MET A 67 -16.96 16.47 11.25
C MET A 67 -15.77 16.43 12.20
N HIS A 68 -15.66 17.45 13.06
CA HIS A 68 -14.51 17.59 13.96
C HIS A 68 -14.36 16.41 14.93
N SER A 69 -15.46 15.92 15.53
CA SER A 69 -15.41 14.78 16.46
C SER A 69 -14.88 13.51 15.77
N TRP A 70 -15.40 13.17 14.59
CA TRP A 70 -14.95 12.02 13.81
C TRP A 70 -13.48 12.10 13.46
N ARG A 71 -13.04 13.28 13.01
CA ARG A 71 -11.64 13.54 12.75
C ARG A 71 -10.83 13.28 14.02
N THR A 72 -11.14 13.95 15.12
CA THR A 72 -10.40 13.80 16.39
C THR A 72 -10.35 12.35 16.87
N THR A 73 -11.45 11.60 16.76
CA THR A 73 -11.51 10.18 17.10
C THR A 73 -10.60 9.34 16.19
N ALA A 74 -10.74 9.45 14.87
CA ALA A 74 -9.91 8.70 13.92
C ALA A 74 -8.42 9.08 14.00
N LEU A 75 -8.14 10.33 14.33
CA LEU A 75 -6.79 10.85 14.52
C LEU A 75 -6.14 10.30 15.81
N GLY A 76 -6.93 9.94 16.83
CA GLY A 76 -6.47 9.42 18.11
C GLY A 76 -6.28 7.90 18.14
N ASP A 77 -6.80 7.19 17.15
CA ASP A 77 -6.67 5.74 17.04
C ASP A 77 -5.55 5.36 16.06
N ALA A 78 -4.38 4.99 16.59
CA ALA A 78 -3.21 4.63 15.80
C ALA A 78 -3.43 3.37 14.93
N THR A 79 -4.38 2.50 15.28
CA THR A 79 -4.60 1.22 14.58
C THR A 79 -5.29 1.40 13.23
N LEU A 80 -5.97 2.54 13.01
CA LEU A 80 -6.46 2.96 11.69
C LEU A 80 -5.34 3.36 10.71
N TRP A 81 -4.14 3.64 11.20
CA TRP A 81 -2.99 4.14 10.41
C TRP A 81 -2.00 3.03 10.06
N THR A 82 -2.49 1.80 9.91
CA THR A 82 -1.72 0.57 9.63
C THR A 82 -1.49 0.31 8.14
N ALA A 83 -2.03 1.16 7.27
CA ALA A 83 -1.87 1.06 5.82
C ALA A 83 -1.35 2.39 5.24
N VAL A 84 -0.32 2.34 4.41
CA VAL A 84 0.23 3.50 3.69
C VAL A 84 0.32 3.19 2.20
N SER A 85 0.05 4.19 1.35
CA SER A 85 0.23 4.07 -0.11
C SER A 85 1.03 5.25 -0.66
N SER A 86 1.93 4.97 -1.61
CA SER A 86 2.63 6.01 -2.37
C SER A 86 1.72 6.82 -3.29
N SER A 87 0.47 6.38 -3.51
CA SER A 87 -0.53 7.14 -4.28
C SER A 87 -1.03 8.39 -3.55
N LEU A 88 -0.89 8.42 -2.22
CA LEU A 88 -1.17 9.59 -1.39
C LEU A 88 -0.08 10.66 -1.59
N SER A 89 -0.34 11.90 -1.16
CA SER A 89 0.74 12.90 -1.11
C SER A 89 1.81 12.47 -0.12
N ARG A 90 3.03 13.00 -0.29
CA ARG A 90 4.13 12.73 0.65
C ARG A 90 3.71 13.07 2.07
N GLU A 91 3.08 14.21 2.29
CA GLU A 91 2.66 14.70 3.62
C GLU A 91 1.65 13.74 4.26
N ALA A 92 0.70 13.22 3.49
CA ALA A 92 -0.27 12.23 3.99
C ALA A 92 0.42 10.91 4.36
N PHE A 93 1.43 10.50 3.59
CA PHE A 93 2.25 9.34 3.89
C PHE A 93 3.06 9.55 5.18
N GLU A 94 3.78 10.68 5.33
CA GLU A 94 4.56 10.98 6.54
C GLU A 94 3.65 11.05 7.78
N GLU A 95 2.48 11.66 7.62
CA GLU A 95 1.50 11.81 8.69
C GLU A 95 0.94 10.45 9.14
N THR A 96 0.67 9.54 8.20
CA THR A 96 0.25 8.18 8.53
C THR A 96 1.34 7.44 9.32
N MET A 97 2.58 7.52 8.86
CA MET A 97 3.73 6.93 9.57
C MET A 97 3.94 7.55 10.96
N ARG A 98 3.73 8.86 11.10
CA ARG A 98 3.83 9.56 12.39
C ARG A 98 2.78 9.06 13.37
N ARG A 99 1.53 8.90 12.92
CA ARG A 99 0.39 8.48 13.76
C ARG A 99 0.48 7.03 14.19
N ARG A 100 1.05 6.18 13.35
CA ARG A 100 1.29 4.78 13.67
C ARG A 100 2.37 4.56 14.74
N ARG A 101 3.26 5.54 15.01
CA ARG A 101 4.49 5.34 15.79
C ARG A 101 4.32 4.52 17.08
N ASP A 102 3.19 4.67 17.77
CA ASP A 102 2.91 4.02 19.05
C ASP A 102 2.13 2.69 18.91
N SER A 103 1.97 2.18 17.68
CA SER A 103 1.24 0.95 17.37
C SER A 103 2.19 -0.16 16.92
N ASP A 104 2.11 -1.29 17.62
CA ASP A 104 2.75 -2.55 17.21
C ASP A 104 1.99 -3.27 16.09
N ALA A 105 0.89 -2.68 15.59
CA ALA A 105 0.07 -3.31 14.59
C ALA A 105 0.82 -3.51 13.26
N PRO A 106 0.52 -4.59 12.52
CA PRO A 106 1.13 -4.89 11.22
C PRO A 106 1.06 -3.70 10.25
N LEU A 107 2.18 -3.31 9.62
CA LEU A 107 2.18 -2.31 8.55
C LEU A 107 1.94 -2.97 7.20
N HIS A 108 1.01 -2.39 6.46
CA HIS A 108 0.77 -2.64 5.06
C HIS A 108 1.26 -1.44 4.25
N VAL A 109 2.20 -1.68 3.34
CA VAL A 109 2.77 -0.65 2.46
C VAL A 109 2.40 -0.98 1.03
N ASP A 110 1.78 -0.04 0.33
CA ASP A 110 1.49 -0.10 -1.09
C ASP A 110 2.35 0.90 -1.86
N LEU A 111 3.02 0.42 -2.91
CA LEU A 111 3.97 1.17 -3.71
C LEU A 111 3.64 1.10 -5.18
N SER A 112 2.96 2.14 -5.65
CA SER A 112 2.79 2.41 -7.06
C SER A 112 4.01 3.14 -7.63
N THR A 113 4.56 2.62 -8.73
CA THR A 113 5.65 3.22 -9.52
C THR A 113 5.14 3.84 -10.81
N SER A 114 3.82 4.07 -10.94
CA SER A 114 3.24 4.59 -12.19
C SER A 114 3.86 5.93 -12.58
N LEU A 115 3.92 6.18 -13.91
CA LEU A 115 4.59 7.32 -14.54
C LEU A 115 4.08 8.71 -14.08
N GLU A 116 2.90 8.77 -13.47
CA GLU A 116 2.36 10.00 -12.87
C GLU A 116 2.84 10.24 -11.44
N GLY A 117 3.98 9.64 -11.05
CA GLY A 117 4.74 9.90 -9.83
C GLY A 117 5.18 11.36 -9.59
N ALA A 118 4.59 12.33 -10.28
CA ALA A 118 4.77 13.75 -10.06
C ALA A 118 4.25 14.25 -8.70
N ARG A 119 3.51 13.44 -7.91
CA ARG A 119 2.97 13.88 -6.61
C ARG A 119 4.03 14.08 -5.53
N TRP A 120 5.16 13.36 -5.59
CA TRP A 120 6.25 13.46 -4.58
C TRP A 120 7.43 14.30 -5.10
N GLY A 121 7.28 14.94 -6.27
CA GLY A 121 8.34 15.69 -6.93
C GLY A 121 9.52 14.80 -7.33
N ASN A 122 10.74 15.24 -7.04
CA ASN A 122 11.97 14.53 -7.40
C ASN A 122 12.34 13.38 -6.44
N VAL A 123 11.57 13.17 -5.36
CA VAL A 123 11.85 12.12 -4.36
C VAL A 123 11.06 10.89 -4.74
N THR A 124 11.74 9.78 -5.01
CA THR A 124 11.03 8.53 -5.25
C THR A 124 10.45 8.01 -3.93
N PRO A 125 9.20 7.51 -3.91
CA PRO A 125 8.61 6.90 -2.71
C PRO A 125 9.48 5.80 -2.11
N ARG A 126 10.27 5.14 -2.96
CA ARG A 126 11.31 4.20 -2.56
C ARG A 126 12.32 4.80 -1.59
N ASP A 127 12.99 5.88 -1.98
CA ASP A 127 14.09 6.44 -1.17
C ASP A 127 13.55 6.86 0.19
N TYR A 128 12.33 7.38 0.20
CA TYR A 128 11.64 7.74 1.42
C TYR A 128 11.43 6.56 2.37
N ILE A 129 10.94 5.43 1.85
CA ILE A 129 10.62 4.24 2.65
C ILE A 129 11.86 3.58 3.20
N VAL A 130 12.87 3.39 2.34
CA VAL A 130 14.13 2.78 2.75
C VAL A 130 14.80 3.61 3.87
N HIS A 131 14.73 4.94 3.78
CA HIS A 131 15.44 5.80 4.72
C HIS A 131 14.64 6.20 5.97
N ARG A 132 13.30 6.16 5.97
CA ARG A 132 12.50 6.73 7.07
C ARG A 132 11.50 5.82 7.73
N THR A 133 10.95 4.81 7.06
CA THR A 133 9.79 4.10 7.61
C THR A 133 10.11 2.89 8.46
N GLY A 134 11.40 2.55 8.63
CA GLY A 134 11.80 1.38 9.40
C GLY A 134 11.20 0.13 8.78
N LEU A 135 11.87 -0.35 7.72
CA LEU A 135 11.49 -1.54 6.93
C LEU A 135 11.21 -2.78 7.80
N GLU A 136 11.82 -2.83 8.98
CA GLU A 136 11.62 -3.86 9.99
C GLU A 136 10.17 -3.99 10.48
N SER A 137 9.35 -2.96 10.35
CA SER A 137 7.94 -2.98 10.78
C SER A 137 6.96 -3.37 9.67
N ILE A 138 7.44 -3.51 8.43
CA ILE A 138 6.62 -3.87 7.27
C ILE A 138 6.31 -5.35 7.32
N THR A 139 5.03 -5.67 7.36
CA THR A 139 4.53 -7.05 7.39
C THR A 139 3.91 -7.47 6.07
N SER A 140 3.38 -6.50 5.32
CA SER A 140 2.82 -6.70 4.00
C SER A 140 3.32 -5.59 3.08
N LEU A 141 3.88 -5.98 1.95
CA LEU A 141 4.35 -5.07 0.92
C LEU A 141 3.65 -5.39 -0.39
N GLN A 142 3.06 -4.37 -0.98
CA GLN A 142 2.47 -4.40 -2.30
C GLN A 142 3.25 -3.44 -3.20
N VAL A 143 3.64 -3.92 -4.38
CA VAL A 143 4.35 -3.13 -5.38
C VAL A 143 3.58 -3.24 -6.69
N ILE A 144 3.22 -2.12 -7.27
CA ILE A 144 2.48 -2.00 -8.52
C ILE A 144 3.31 -1.13 -9.46
N GLY A 145 3.72 -1.64 -10.61
CA GLY A 145 4.63 -0.87 -11.45
C GLY A 145 5.28 -1.62 -12.60
N ARG A 146 6.22 -0.94 -13.26
CA ARG A 146 7.03 -1.53 -14.35
C ARG A 146 8.18 -2.39 -13.83
N SER A 147 8.65 -2.11 -12.63
CA SER A 147 9.78 -2.78 -12.01
C SER A 147 9.58 -2.85 -10.49
N LEU A 148 10.45 -3.60 -9.82
CA LEU A 148 10.61 -3.56 -8.36
C LEU A 148 11.72 -2.57 -8.02
N PRO A 149 11.48 -1.24 -8.01
CA PRO A 149 12.54 -0.27 -7.82
C PRO A 149 13.18 -0.42 -6.45
N LEU A 150 12.49 -0.99 -5.45
CA LEU A 150 12.88 -0.94 -4.03
C LEU A 150 14.13 -1.73 -3.66
N LEU A 151 14.68 -2.55 -4.56
CA LEU A 151 15.44 -3.72 -4.14
C LEU A 151 16.96 -3.67 -4.39
N GLN A 152 17.54 -2.50 -4.70
CA GLN A 152 18.99 -2.36 -4.91
C GLN A 152 19.62 -1.22 -4.11
N PRO A 153 20.40 -1.43 -3.04
CA PRO A 153 21.05 -2.68 -2.61
C PRO A 153 20.16 -3.53 -1.69
N ARG A 154 20.64 -4.74 -1.33
CA ARG A 154 19.92 -5.73 -0.50
C ARG A 154 19.19 -5.07 0.68
N VAL A 155 17.89 -5.36 0.77
CA VAL A 155 17.03 -4.78 1.80
C VAL A 155 16.60 -5.89 2.76
N GLN A 156 16.89 -5.70 4.04
CA GLN A 156 16.44 -6.62 5.08
C GLN A 156 15.03 -6.21 5.53
N MET A 157 14.08 -7.15 5.42
CA MET A 157 12.70 -6.97 5.85
C MET A 157 12.29 -8.13 6.76
N ALA A 158 12.84 -8.14 7.98
CA ALA A 158 12.74 -9.28 8.90
C ALA A 158 11.30 -9.71 9.24
N LYS A 159 10.35 -8.77 9.26
CA LYS A 159 8.93 -9.04 9.59
C LYS A 159 8.03 -9.17 8.36
N LEU A 160 8.56 -9.07 7.14
CA LEU A 160 7.74 -9.14 5.93
C LEU A 160 7.17 -10.55 5.78
N GLN A 161 5.85 -10.67 5.82
CA GLN A 161 5.12 -11.94 5.70
C GLN A 161 4.43 -12.10 4.35
N SER A 162 4.07 -11.00 3.71
CA SER A 162 3.32 -10.97 2.45
C SER A 162 3.97 -10.02 1.46
N LEU A 163 4.30 -10.50 0.28
CA LEU A 163 4.80 -9.69 -0.83
C LEU A 163 3.89 -9.89 -2.04
N SER A 164 3.28 -8.81 -2.53
CA SER A 164 2.48 -8.79 -3.74
C SER A 164 3.12 -7.88 -4.78
N VAL A 165 3.38 -8.39 -5.98
CA VAL A 165 4.04 -7.66 -7.05
C VAL A 165 3.17 -7.72 -8.29
N HIS A 166 2.78 -6.54 -8.79
CA HIS A 166 1.97 -6.39 -9.99
C HIS A 166 2.80 -5.66 -11.04
N LEU A 167 3.30 -6.42 -12.00
CA LEU A 167 4.05 -5.85 -13.10
C LEU A 167 3.09 -5.36 -14.19
N THR A 168 3.39 -4.24 -14.80
CA THR A 168 2.64 -3.71 -15.95
C THR A 168 2.92 -4.51 -17.21
N SER A 169 1.98 -4.55 -18.16
CA SER A 169 2.11 -5.33 -19.40
C SER A 169 3.31 -4.90 -20.26
N ASP A 170 3.66 -3.61 -20.19
CA ASP A 170 4.79 -2.96 -20.87
C ASP A 170 6.14 -3.12 -20.15
N GLY A 171 6.16 -3.71 -18.95
CA GLY A 171 7.39 -3.98 -18.19
C GLY A 171 8.18 -5.17 -18.75
N PRO A 172 9.48 -5.30 -18.40
CA PRO A 172 10.25 -6.49 -18.73
C PRO A 172 9.51 -7.73 -18.23
N ALA A 173 9.20 -8.60 -19.18
CA ALA A 173 8.40 -9.80 -19.01
C ALA A 173 8.99 -10.83 -18.02
N THR A 174 10.27 -10.72 -17.69
CA THR A 174 10.96 -11.72 -16.87
C THR A 174 10.74 -11.47 -15.38
N LEU A 175 10.71 -12.56 -14.59
CA LEU A 175 10.81 -12.48 -13.12
C LEU A 175 11.86 -11.44 -12.71
N PRO A 176 11.51 -10.47 -11.84
CA PRO A 176 12.44 -9.44 -11.44
C PRO A 176 13.68 -10.11 -10.87
N ARG A 177 14.84 -9.86 -11.49
CA ARG A 177 16.16 -10.32 -11.02
C ARG A 177 16.46 -9.80 -9.61
N GLU A 178 15.64 -8.88 -9.14
CA GLU A 178 15.72 -8.20 -7.88
C GLU A 178 15.03 -8.93 -6.72
N LEU A 179 14.18 -9.94 -6.97
CA LEU A 179 13.55 -10.71 -5.88
C LEU A 179 14.57 -11.34 -4.90
N PRO A 180 15.69 -11.94 -5.35
CA PRO A 180 16.75 -12.43 -4.47
C PRO A 180 17.45 -11.36 -3.62
N LEU A 181 17.15 -10.07 -3.84
CA LEU A 181 17.73 -8.97 -3.07
C LEU A 181 16.90 -8.61 -1.83
N ILE A 182 15.74 -9.24 -1.63
CA ILE A 182 14.96 -9.12 -0.39
C ILE A 182 15.37 -10.23 0.57
N GLU A 183 15.94 -9.85 1.72
CA GLU A 183 16.13 -10.76 2.84
C GLU A 183 14.91 -10.68 3.76
N ALA A 184 13.91 -11.50 3.49
CA ALA A 184 12.65 -11.58 4.24
C ALA A 184 12.44 -12.99 4.82
N PRO A 185 13.12 -13.36 5.92
CA PRO A 185 13.02 -14.69 6.51
C PRO A 185 11.59 -15.04 6.99
N ALA A 186 10.75 -14.05 7.28
CA ALA A 186 9.36 -14.27 7.68
C ALA A 186 8.38 -14.38 6.50
N LEU A 187 8.86 -14.32 5.24
CA LEU A 187 8.00 -14.30 4.06
C LEU A 187 7.26 -15.62 3.91
N ARG A 188 5.93 -15.55 3.93
CA ARG A 188 5.02 -16.71 3.84
C ARG A 188 4.18 -16.70 2.58
N ARG A 189 3.84 -15.52 2.07
CA ARG A 189 2.98 -15.35 0.90
C ARG A 189 3.70 -14.52 -0.15
N LEU A 190 3.86 -15.09 -1.33
CA LEU A 190 4.41 -14.41 -2.49
C LEU A 190 3.39 -14.46 -3.63
N TYR A 191 2.96 -13.29 -4.06
CA TYR A 191 2.08 -13.12 -5.21
C TYR A 191 2.82 -12.30 -6.26
N ILE A 192 2.90 -12.81 -7.48
CA ILE A 192 3.49 -12.08 -8.61
C ILE A 192 2.55 -12.19 -9.81
N HIS A 193 2.11 -11.05 -10.32
CA HIS A 193 1.24 -10.94 -11.48
C HIS A 193 1.98 -10.39 -12.68
N ASN A 194 1.59 -10.92 -13.84
CA ASN A 194 2.07 -10.57 -15.17
C ASN A 194 3.58 -10.84 -15.32
N VAL A 195 3.97 -12.03 -14.90
CA VAL A 195 5.30 -12.60 -15.14
C VAL A 195 5.24 -13.55 -16.32
N ILE A 196 6.20 -13.46 -17.22
CA ILE A 196 6.46 -14.44 -18.27
C ILE A 196 7.65 -15.31 -17.82
N PRO A 197 7.55 -16.65 -17.92
CA PRO A 197 8.67 -17.54 -17.71
C PRO A 197 9.85 -17.20 -18.64
N CYS A 198 11.04 -17.18 -18.05
CA CYS A 198 12.32 -16.88 -18.69
C CYS A 198 12.59 -17.65 -20.01
N GLU A 199 12.02 -18.84 -20.15
CA GLU A 199 12.21 -19.73 -21.31
C GLU A 199 11.73 -19.10 -22.64
N HIS A 200 10.83 -18.11 -22.56
CA HIS A 200 10.23 -17.47 -23.74
C HIS A 200 10.83 -16.09 -24.04
N SER A 201 11.71 -15.55 -23.19
CA SER A 201 12.21 -14.18 -23.34
C SER A 201 13.45 -14.05 -24.22
N GLY A 202 13.99 -15.15 -24.76
CA GLY A 202 15.19 -15.18 -25.61
C GLY A 202 16.47 -14.64 -24.94
N THR A 203 16.41 -14.33 -23.64
CA THR A 203 17.49 -13.74 -22.86
C THR A 203 18.03 -14.78 -21.90
N SER A 204 19.36 -14.97 -21.90
CA SER A 204 20.04 -15.80 -20.91
C SER A 204 19.79 -15.22 -19.52
N THR A 205 18.80 -15.78 -18.85
CA THR A 205 18.33 -15.36 -17.55
C THR A 205 18.74 -16.43 -16.56
N ARG A 206 19.30 -15.99 -15.43
CA ARG A 206 19.61 -16.91 -14.34
C ARG A 206 18.28 -17.47 -13.82
N PRO A 207 18.20 -18.77 -13.52
CA PRO A 207 17.04 -19.33 -12.84
C PRO A 207 16.78 -18.53 -11.55
N LEU A 208 15.51 -18.38 -11.21
CA LEU A 208 15.10 -17.72 -9.97
C LEU A 208 15.79 -18.43 -8.80
N ASP A 209 16.59 -17.68 -8.03
CA ASP A 209 17.12 -18.21 -6.78
C ASP A 209 15.95 -18.34 -5.80
N VAL A 210 15.52 -19.57 -5.57
CA VAL A 210 14.44 -19.91 -4.66
C VAL A 210 14.92 -20.10 -3.23
N ALA A 211 16.24 -20.07 -2.97
CA ALA A 211 16.77 -20.21 -1.61
C ALA A 211 16.23 -19.18 -0.61
N PRO A 212 15.92 -17.91 -0.97
CA PRO A 212 15.27 -16.96 -0.06
C PRO A 212 13.82 -17.31 0.27
N LEU A 213 13.20 -18.23 -0.47
CA LEU A 213 11.78 -18.55 -0.43
C LEU A 213 11.46 -19.80 0.40
N ASN A 214 12.41 -20.29 1.21
CA ASN A 214 12.28 -21.54 1.97
C ASN A 214 11.08 -21.57 2.94
N ASN A 215 10.53 -20.41 3.33
CA ASN A 215 9.42 -20.29 4.27
C ASN A 215 8.07 -19.98 3.60
N LEU A 216 8.00 -20.00 2.27
CA LEU A 216 6.74 -19.76 1.55
C LEU A 216 5.73 -20.88 1.82
N THR A 217 4.55 -20.46 2.27
CA THR A 217 3.37 -21.33 2.40
C THR A 217 2.42 -21.14 1.22
N HIS A 218 2.48 -19.98 0.55
CA HIS A 218 1.64 -19.66 -0.60
C HIS A 218 2.48 -18.96 -1.68
N LEU A 219 2.45 -19.52 -2.88
CA LEU A 219 3.04 -18.94 -4.08
C LEU A 219 1.96 -18.85 -5.16
N THR A 220 1.69 -17.64 -5.63
CA THR A 220 0.77 -17.41 -6.73
C THR A 220 1.51 -16.67 -7.83
N LEU A 221 1.60 -17.31 -8.98
CA LEU A 221 2.08 -16.71 -10.22
C LEU A 221 0.87 -16.59 -11.15
N SER A 222 0.65 -15.40 -11.68
CA SER A 222 -0.41 -15.18 -12.66
C SER A 222 0.13 -14.39 -13.84
N MET A 223 -0.49 -14.59 -15.00
CA MET A 223 -0.14 -13.90 -16.24
C MET A 223 -1.38 -13.22 -16.78
N HIS A 224 -1.19 -12.09 -17.47
CA HIS A 224 -2.30 -11.43 -18.16
C HIS A 224 -2.72 -12.29 -19.38
N PRO A 225 -4.03 -12.53 -19.61
CA PRO A 225 -4.50 -13.41 -20.68
C PRO A 225 -4.01 -12.99 -22.07
N ASP A 226 -3.93 -11.68 -22.33
CA ASP A 226 -3.48 -11.09 -23.61
C ASP A 226 -2.01 -11.40 -24.00
N LYS A 227 -1.27 -12.17 -23.20
CA LYS A 227 0.13 -12.56 -23.46
C LYS A 227 0.31 -14.03 -23.86
N LEU A 228 -0.78 -14.75 -24.11
CA LEU A 228 -0.76 -16.18 -24.49
C LEU A 228 -0.76 -16.43 -26.01
N ASP A 229 -0.86 -15.37 -26.82
CA ASP A 229 -0.86 -15.42 -28.29
C ASP A 229 0.50 -15.02 -28.88
#